data_AF-A0A2W5T0T1-F1
#
_entry.id   AF-A0A2W5T0T1-F1
#
_cell.length_a   1.000
_cell.length_b   1.000
_cell.length_c   1.000
_cell.angle_alpha   90.00
_cell.angle_beta   90.00
_cell.angle_gamma   90.00
#
_symmetry.space_group_name_H-M   'P 1'
#
loop_
_entity.id
_entity.type
_entity.pdbx_description
1 polymer ?
#
loop_
_entity_poly.entity_id
_entity_poly.type
_entity_poly.pdbx_seq_one_letter_code
_entity_poly.pdbx_strand_id
1 'polypeptide(L)'
;MRTVGKFRVLGSPTPLMSMLDGTPAKNLLGCGDPCVVRFEDRWTMFVGGFQTNFKNNLFALQSPEHAALDSDAWQFVGERGRATPLISQPDRTSWDHFGLHTPSYVRGEVGGVPVERIFYAGRGSTRVVDNTTPYSIGVLTRREGAWHRHPDPVLTGTGDSPNVLEPKAA
;
A
#
# COMPACT_ATOMS: atom_id res chain seq x y z
N MET A 1 -5.08 6.13 -42.16
CA MET A 1 -5.83 5.00 -41.56
C MET A 1 -4.96 4.44 -40.44
N ARG A 2 -5.28 4.68 -39.17
CA ARG A 2 -4.47 4.20 -38.03
C ARG A 2 -4.86 2.74 -37.74
N THR A 3 -3.88 1.85 -37.74
CA THR A 3 -4.05 0.44 -37.39
C THR A 3 -4.50 0.36 -35.93
N VAL A 4 -5.73 -0.10 -35.70
CA VAL A 4 -6.22 -0.42 -34.36
C VAL A 4 -5.41 -1.64 -33.90
N GLY A 5 -4.60 -1.46 -32.85
CA GLY A 5 -3.81 -2.54 -32.27
C GLY A 5 -4.73 -3.69 -31.84
N LYS A 6 -4.39 -4.92 -32.20
CA LYS A 6 -5.11 -6.12 -31.74
C LYS A 6 -5.01 -6.17 -30.22
N PHE A 7 -6.15 -6.09 -29.53
CA PHE A 7 -6.21 -6.35 -28.10
C PHE A 7 -5.77 -7.79 -27.85
N ARG A 8 -4.77 -7.97 -26.98
CA ARG A 8 -4.36 -9.30 -26.52
C ARG A 8 -5.45 -9.83 -25.60
N VAL A 9 -6.02 -10.98 -25.92
CA VAL A 9 -6.91 -11.70 -24.99
C VAL A 9 -6.04 -12.10 -23.80
N LEU A 10 -6.30 -11.51 -22.64
CA LEU A 10 -5.77 -12.00 -21.38
C LEU A 10 -6.51 -13.29 -21.04
N GLY A 11 -5.79 -14.29 -20.53
CA GLY A 11 -6.42 -15.51 -20.00
C GLY A 11 -7.33 -15.20 -18.80
N SER A 12 -8.04 -16.21 -18.30
CA SER A 12 -8.82 -16.06 -17.06
C SER A 12 -7.91 -15.62 -15.90
N PRO A 13 -8.36 -14.69 -15.05
CA PRO A 13 -7.57 -14.28 -13.89
C PRO A 13 -7.39 -15.43 -12.91
N THR A 14 -6.17 -15.61 -12.41
CA THR A 14 -5.89 -16.51 -11.28
C THR A 14 -6.10 -15.74 -9.98
N PRO A 15 -7.06 -16.13 -9.12
CA PRO A 15 -7.23 -15.49 -7.82
C PRO A 15 -6.03 -15.86 -6.93
N LEU A 16 -5.30 -14.85 -6.44
CA LEU A 16 -4.19 -15.06 -5.50
C LEU A 16 -4.67 -15.14 -4.05
N MET A 17 -5.68 -14.34 -3.70
CA MET A 17 -6.21 -14.24 -2.35
C MET A 17 -7.64 -13.70 -2.40
N SER A 18 -8.52 -14.23 -1.55
CA SER A 18 -9.88 -13.74 -1.36
C SER A 18 -10.12 -13.52 0.13
N MET A 19 -10.60 -12.33 0.50
CA MET A 19 -10.96 -12.04 1.89
C MET A 19 -12.20 -12.82 2.35
N LEU A 20 -12.96 -13.43 1.42
CA LEU A 20 -14.05 -14.35 1.76
C LEU A 20 -13.53 -15.65 2.38
N ASP A 21 -12.28 -16.03 2.06
CA ASP A 21 -11.61 -17.20 2.63
C ASP A 21 -10.89 -16.85 3.94
N GLY A 22 -11.02 -15.60 4.40
CA GLY A 22 -10.33 -15.04 5.55
C GLY A 22 -8.99 -14.40 5.21
N THR A 23 -8.26 -13.97 6.25
CA THR A 23 -6.92 -13.39 6.10
C THR A 23 -5.87 -14.32 6.74
N PRO A 24 -4.73 -14.57 6.09
CA PRO A 24 -3.67 -15.41 6.65
C PRO A 24 -2.97 -14.78 7.86
N ALA A 25 -3.19 -13.48 8.12
CA ALA A 25 -2.70 -12.76 9.30
C ALA A 25 -3.82 -12.53 10.32
N LYS A 26 -3.70 -13.14 11.51
CA LYS A 26 -4.72 -13.11 12.57
C LYS A 26 -4.95 -11.73 13.19
N ASN A 27 -4.00 -10.81 13.00
CA ASN A 27 -4.09 -9.43 13.48
C ASN A 27 -4.74 -8.47 12.47
N LEU A 28 -5.18 -8.96 11.32
CA LEU A 28 -5.88 -8.21 10.30
C LEU A 28 -7.32 -8.73 10.15
N LEU A 29 -8.26 -7.81 9.96
CA LEU A 29 -9.65 -8.08 9.58
C LEU A 29 -9.78 -8.22 8.06
N GLY A 30 -8.87 -7.61 7.30
CA GLY A 30 -8.80 -7.70 5.85
C GLY A 30 -7.65 -6.86 5.29
N CYS A 31 -7.37 -7.00 4.01
CA CYS A 31 -6.40 -6.19 3.28
C CYS A 31 -6.81 -6.02 1.82
N GLY A 32 -6.26 -4.98 1.18
CA GLY A 32 -6.61 -4.63 -0.19
C GLY A 32 -5.63 -3.64 -0.81
N ASP A 33 -6.02 -3.14 -1.97
CA ASP A 33 -5.29 -2.14 -2.77
C ASP A 33 -3.82 -2.53 -3.03
N PRO A 34 -3.56 -3.72 -3.62
CA PRO A 34 -2.21 -4.22 -3.77
C PRO A 34 -1.39 -3.39 -4.75
N CYS A 35 -0.17 -3.05 -4.36
CA CYS A 35 0.90 -2.60 -5.24
C CYS A 35 1.97 -3.68 -5.33
N VAL A 36 2.00 -4.40 -6.46
CA VAL A 36 2.92 -5.52 -6.68
C VAL A 36 4.14 -5.04 -7.46
N VAL A 37 5.33 -5.31 -6.91
CA VAL A 37 6.61 -4.89 -7.48
C VAL A 37 7.66 -5.98 -7.31
N ARG A 38 8.71 -5.91 -8.12
CA ARG A 38 9.95 -6.65 -7.85
C ARG A 38 10.80 -5.82 -6.89
N PHE A 39 10.96 -6.29 -5.67
CA PHE A 39 11.66 -5.60 -4.58
C PHE A 39 12.64 -6.57 -3.95
N GLU A 40 13.92 -6.18 -3.88
CA GLU A 40 15.02 -7.04 -3.36
C GLU A 40 15.00 -8.45 -4.00
N ASP A 41 14.87 -8.50 -5.32
CA ASP A 41 14.81 -9.74 -6.11
C ASP A 41 13.71 -10.73 -5.70
N ARG A 42 12.64 -10.23 -5.08
CA ARG A 42 11.43 -10.99 -4.79
C ARG A 42 10.19 -10.25 -5.26
N TRP A 43 9.15 -10.99 -5.59
CA TRP A 43 7.85 -10.36 -5.77
C TRP A 43 7.34 -9.95 -4.40
N THR A 44 7.03 -8.67 -4.26
CA THR A 44 6.50 -8.07 -3.03
C THR A 44 5.20 -7.35 -3.36
N MET A 45 4.18 -7.58 -2.54
CA MET A 45 2.89 -6.94 -2.62
C MET A 45 2.72 -6.05 -1.39
N PHE A 46 2.77 -4.73 -1.60
CA PHE A 46 2.38 -3.79 -0.56
C PHE A 46 0.87 -3.67 -0.53
N VAL A 47 0.26 -3.73 0.65
CA VAL A 47 -1.20 -3.65 0.83
C VAL A 47 -1.58 -2.70 1.95
N GLY A 48 -2.76 -2.11 1.84
CA GLY A 48 -3.44 -1.53 3.00
C GLY A 48 -4.08 -2.65 3.82
N GLY A 49 -3.76 -2.77 5.10
CA GLY A 49 -4.34 -3.75 6.01
C GLY A 49 -5.23 -3.08 7.06
N PHE A 50 -6.42 -3.63 7.30
CA PHE A 50 -7.30 -3.19 8.37
C PHE A 50 -7.07 -4.04 9.61
N GLN A 51 -6.58 -3.41 10.67
CA GLN A 51 -6.21 -4.07 11.91
C GLN A 51 -7.44 -4.29 12.82
N THR A 52 -7.32 -5.20 13.79
CA THR A 52 -8.38 -5.49 14.78
C THR A 52 -8.68 -4.32 15.73
N ASN A 53 -7.83 -3.29 15.77
CA ASN A 53 -8.09 -2.04 16.49
C ASN A 53 -8.81 -0.99 15.62
N PHE A 54 -9.36 -1.39 14.47
CA PHE A 54 -10.10 -0.55 13.52
C PHE A 54 -9.29 0.60 12.91
N LYS A 55 -7.96 0.44 12.86
CA LYS A 55 -7.04 1.34 12.15
C LYS A 55 -6.43 0.64 10.95
N ASN A 56 -5.93 1.45 10.03
CA ASN A 56 -5.22 0.96 8.86
C ASN A 56 -3.73 1.21 8.99
N ASN A 57 -2.95 0.31 8.40
CA ASN A 57 -1.52 0.50 8.18
C ASN A 57 -1.11 -0.23 6.91
N LEU A 58 0.12 -0.01 6.45
CA LEU A 58 0.67 -0.67 5.29
C LEU A 58 1.44 -1.92 5.71
N PHE A 59 1.28 -2.98 4.94
CA PHE A 59 1.93 -4.26 5.15
C PHE A 59 2.55 -4.74 3.84
N ALA A 60 3.45 -5.72 3.94
CA ALA A 60 4.01 -6.41 2.78
C ALA A 60 3.67 -7.90 2.84
N LEU A 61 3.37 -8.47 1.67
CA LEU A 61 3.46 -9.90 1.41
C LEU A 61 4.61 -10.16 0.45
N GLN A 62 5.30 -11.28 0.62
CA GLN A 62 6.36 -11.71 -0.27
C GLN A 62 6.10 -13.11 -0.80
N SER A 63 6.46 -13.33 -2.07
CA SER A 63 6.55 -14.67 -2.63
C SER A 63 7.78 -15.41 -2.08
N PRO A 64 7.84 -16.75 -2.21
CA PRO A 64 9.09 -17.48 -2.07
C PRO A 64 10.16 -16.93 -3.03
N GLU A 65 11.43 -17.19 -2.71
CA GLU A 65 12.54 -16.84 -3.61
C GLU A 65 12.33 -17.44 -4.99
N HIS A 66 12.61 -16.66 -6.02
CA HIS A 66 12.51 -17.07 -7.42
C HIS A 66 11.12 -17.57 -7.88
N ALA A 67 10.09 -17.48 -7.05
CA ALA A 67 8.74 -17.86 -7.42
C ALA A 67 8.19 -16.96 -8.53
N ALA A 68 7.28 -17.52 -9.33
CA ALA A 68 6.52 -16.77 -10.31
C ALA A 68 5.52 -15.83 -9.63
N LEU A 69 5.09 -14.79 -10.35
CA LEU A 69 4.15 -13.78 -9.85
C LEU A 69 2.80 -14.39 -9.45
N ASP A 70 2.39 -15.46 -10.13
CA ASP A 70 1.14 -16.18 -9.94
C ASP A 70 1.23 -17.30 -8.88
N SER A 71 2.32 -17.36 -8.11
CA SER A 71 2.43 -18.26 -6.96
C SER A 71 1.29 -18.01 -5.96
N ASP A 72 0.75 -19.07 -5.38
CA ASP A 72 -0.22 -19.04 -4.29
C ASP A 72 0.43 -18.99 -2.89
N ALA A 73 1.76 -19.08 -2.83
CA ALA A 73 2.53 -19.18 -1.59
C ALA A 73 2.95 -17.82 -1.01
N TRP A 74 2.18 -16.76 -1.27
CA TRP A 74 2.44 -15.43 -0.70
C TRP A 74 2.28 -15.44 0.81
N GLN A 75 3.21 -14.81 1.52
CA GLN A 75 3.18 -14.72 2.98
C GLN A 75 3.38 -13.29 3.44
N PHE A 76 2.64 -12.88 4.47
CA PHE A 76 2.91 -11.61 5.14
C PHE A 76 4.31 -11.61 5.74
N VAL A 77 5.01 -10.50 5.57
CA VAL A 77 6.25 -10.23 6.29
C VAL A 77 5.92 -10.03 7.78
N GLY A 78 6.60 -10.77 8.64
CA GLY A 78 6.39 -10.74 10.09
C GLY A 78 6.53 -12.12 10.73
N GLU A 79 5.95 -12.27 11.92
CA GLU A 79 5.87 -13.55 12.61
C GLU A 79 4.82 -14.47 11.97
N ARG A 80 4.96 -15.79 12.14
CA ARG A 80 4.02 -16.75 11.56
C ARG A 80 2.57 -16.45 11.99
N GLY A 81 1.72 -16.16 11.01
CA GLY A 81 0.30 -15.84 11.23
C GLY A 81 0.03 -14.42 11.73
N ARG A 82 1.02 -13.52 11.71
CA ARG A 82 0.89 -12.11 12.07
C ARG A 82 1.62 -11.23 11.04
N ALA A 83 0.94 -10.20 10.55
CA ALA A 83 1.57 -9.22 9.67
C ALA A 83 2.26 -8.13 10.49
N THR A 84 3.51 -7.81 10.15
CA THR A 84 4.25 -6.67 10.71
C THR A 84 4.02 -5.45 9.81
N PRO A 85 3.54 -4.32 10.36
CA PRO A 85 3.35 -3.12 9.55
C PRO A 85 4.70 -2.54 9.12
N LEU A 86 4.73 -1.85 7.98
CA LEU A 86 5.96 -1.21 7.46
C LEU A 86 6.51 -0.13 8.39
N ILE A 87 5.62 0.51 9.15
CA ILE A 87 5.93 1.49 10.20
C ILE A 87 5.03 1.28 11.41
N SER A 88 5.45 1.77 12.57
CA SER A 88 4.55 1.92 13.72
C SER A 88 3.35 2.81 13.36
N GLN A 89 2.20 2.55 13.98
CA GLN A 89 1.02 3.41 13.81
C GLN A 89 1.38 4.86 14.17
N PRO A 90 1.01 5.85 13.33
CA PRO A 90 1.19 7.26 13.68
C PRO A 90 0.47 7.63 14.99
N ASP A 91 1.07 8.57 15.73
CA ASP A 91 0.54 9.04 17.00
C ASP A 91 -0.82 9.75 16.85
N ARG A 92 -1.47 10.09 17.97
CA ARG A 92 -2.80 10.71 17.98
C ARG A 92 -2.83 12.13 17.42
N THR A 93 -1.68 12.78 17.29
CA THR A 93 -1.54 14.14 16.78
C THR A 93 -1.23 14.18 15.28
N SER A 94 -0.87 13.04 14.71
CA SER A 94 -0.57 12.89 13.28
C SER A 94 -1.83 12.98 12.43
N TRP A 95 -1.74 13.64 11.28
CA TRP A 95 -2.86 13.84 10.35
C TRP A 95 -3.44 12.53 9.77
N ASP A 96 -2.66 11.46 9.75
CA ASP A 96 -3.00 10.11 9.28
C ASP A 96 -3.08 9.08 10.43
N HIS A 97 -3.33 9.55 11.66
CA HIS A 97 -3.44 8.73 12.87
C HIS A 97 -4.32 7.47 12.73
N PHE A 98 -5.44 7.58 12.00
CA PHE A 98 -6.38 6.48 11.81
C PHE A 98 -5.98 5.51 10.70
N GLY A 99 -5.01 5.88 9.87
CA GLY A 99 -4.25 4.92 9.12
C GLY A 99 -3.82 5.34 7.74
N LEU A 100 -3.07 4.41 7.14
CA LEU A 100 -2.47 4.50 5.83
C LEU A 100 -3.13 3.47 4.89
N HIS A 101 -3.48 3.89 3.68
CA HIS A 101 -4.24 3.11 2.69
C HIS A 101 -3.61 3.19 1.30
N THR A 102 -4.03 2.29 0.41
CA THR A 102 -3.79 2.36 -1.05
C THR A 102 -2.32 2.65 -1.40
N PRO A 103 -1.38 1.77 -1.04
CA PRO A 103 0.03 2.00 -1.30
C PRO A 103 0.33 2.08 -2.79
N SER A 104 1.26 2.96 -3.16
CA SER A 104 1.85 3.02 -4.49
C SER A 104 3.36 3.19 -4.38
N TYR A 105 4.08 2.12 -4.69
CA TYR A 105 5.52 2.07 -4.65
C TYR A 105 6.14 2.70 -5.91
N VAL A 106 7.22 3.46 -5.71
CA VAL A 106 8.12 3.91 -6.77
C VAL A 106 9.57 3.73 -6.38
N ARG A 107 10.40 3.51 -7.39
CA ARG A 107 11.85 3.59 -7.31
C ARG A 107 12.35 4.50 -8.43
N GLY A 108 13.31 5.35 -8.10
CA GLY A 108 13.93 6.25 -9.06
C GLY A 108 15.19 6.88 -8.49
N GLU A 109 15.56 8.04 -9.03
CA GLU A 109 16.74 8.79 -8.63
C GLU A 109 16.36 10.26 -8.41
N VAL A 110 16.88 10.88 -7.35
CA VAL A 110 16.73 12.31 -7.07
C VAL A 110 18.11 12.89 -6.86
N GLY A 111 18.57 13.72 -7.80
CA GLY A 111 19.89 14.37 -7.72
C GLY A 111 21.06 13.39 -7.64
N GLY A 112 21.04 12.30 -8.41
CA GLY A 112 22.10 11.28 -8.37
C GLY A 112 21.91 10.19 -7.31
N VAL A 113 20.93 10.35 -6.40
CA VAL A 113 20.74 9.44 -5.27
C VAL A 113 19.55 8.51 -5.53
N PRO A 114 19.72 7.18 -5.47
CA PRO A 114 18.60 6.24 -5.54
C PRO A 114 17.60 6.48 -4.41
N VAL A 115 16.32 6.53 -4.76
CA VAL A 115 15.23 6.74 -3.81
C VAL A 115 14.12 5.73 -4.06
N GLU A 116 13.63 5.14 -2.97
CA GLU A 116 12.45 4.27 -2.95
C GLU A 116 11.38 4.93 -2.06
N ARG A 117 10.16 5.01 -2.56
CA ARG A 117 9.03 5.64 -1.87
C ARG A 117 7.78 4.79 -1.98
N ILE A 118 6.93 4.86 -0.96
CA ILE A 118 5.55 4.39 -1.02
C ILE A 118 4.65 5.58 -0.72
N PHE A 119 3.88 6.02 -1.72
CA PHE A 119 2.80 6.97 -1.50
C PHE A 119 1.57 6.24 -0.97
N TYR A 120 0.79 6.90 -0.12
CA TYR A 120 -0.39 6.31 0.49
C TYR A 120 -1.45 7.37 0.75
N ALA A 121 -2.72 6.97 0.76
CA ALA A 121 -3.79 7.83 1.26
C ALA A 121 -3.87 7.71 2.79
N GLY A 122 -3.72 8.83 3.50
CA GLY A 122 -3.77 8.88 4.95
C GLY A 122 -5.09 9.43 5.47
N ARG A 123 -5.52 8.97 6.65
CA ARG A 123 -6.80 9.33 7.27
C ARG A 123 -6.63 9.76 8.72
N GLY A 124 -7.27 10.88 9.08
CA GLY A 124 -7.26 11.44 10.44
C GLY A 124 -8.49 11.14 11.30
N SER A 125 -9.50 10.43 10.79
CA SER A 125 -10.75 10.13 11.54
C SER A 125 -11.25 8.69 11.33
N THR A 126 -12.22 8.23 12.12
CA THR A 126 -12.88 6.92 11.90
C THR A 126 -13.88 6.93 10.75
N ARG A 127 -14.29 8.10 10.27
CA ARG A 127 -15.30 8.23 9.23
C ARG A 127 -14.69 7.88 7.88
N VAL A 128 -15.40 7.05 7.12
CA VAL A 128 -14.98 6.64 5.78
C VAL A 128 -15.41 7.73 4.81
N VAL A 129 -14.44 8.55 4.39
CA VAL A 129 -14.58 9.70 3.48
C VAL A 129 -15.56 10.75 4.02
N ASP A 130 -15.03 11.81 4.61
CA ASP A 130 -15.79 13.02 4.90
C ASP A 130 -14.95 14.27 4.56
N ASN A 131 -15.60 15.43 4.54
CA ASN A 131 -14.95 16.71 4.21
C ASN A 131 -14.43 17.46 5.45
N THR A 132 -14.64 16.93 6.65
CA THR A 132 -14.18 17.53 7.92
C THR A 132 -12.78 17.05 8.32
N THR A 133 -12.41 15.84 7.91
CA THR A 133 -11.07 15.28 8.08
C THR A 133 -10.70 14.54 6.79
N PRO A 134 -10.41 15.30 5.73
CA PRO A 134 -10.23 14.72 4.41
C PRO A 134 -8.99 13.84 4.33
N TYR A 135 -9.03 12.89 3.40
CA TYR A 135 -7.86 12.14 2.99
C TYR A 135 -6.85 13.06 2.30
N SER A 136 -5.58 12.79 2.56
CA SER A 136 -4.43 13.43 1.93
C SER A 136 -3.39 12.37 1.59
N ILE A 137 -2.44 12.67 0.70
CA ILE A 137 -1.39 11.73 0.32
C ILE A 137 -0.18 11.95 1.19
N GLY A 138 0.28 10.89 1.85
CA GLY A 138 1.55 10.82 2.55
C GLY A 138 2.59 10.05 1.75
N VAL A 139 3.82 10.02 2.28
CA VAL A 139 4.91 9.25 1.69
C VAL A 139 5.76 8.57 2.76
N LEU A 140 6.05 7.29 2.54
CA LEU A 140 7.14 6.59 3.22
C LEU A 140 8.36 6.63 2.30
N THR A 141 9.52 7.03 2.82
CA THR A 141 10.79 6.97 2.10
C THR A 141 11.66 5.89 2.71
N ARG A 142 12.27 5.04 1.88
CA ARG A 142 13.20 4.04 2.38
C ARG A 142 14.55 4.67 2.68
N ARG A 143 15.07 4.44 3.89
CA ARG A 143 16.41 4.87 4.32
C ARG A 143 16.99 3.79 5.22
N GLU A 144 18.23 3.38 4.96
CA GLU A 144 18.95 2.38 5.77
C GLU A 144 18.15 1.06 5.89
N GLY A 145 17.51 0.64 4.79
CA GLY A 145 16.70 -0.60 4.74
C GLY A 145 15.30 -0.49 5.34
N ALA A 146 14.98 0.58 6.08
CA ALA A 146 13.70 0.79 6.75
C ALA A 146 12.83 1.86 6.08
N TRP A 147 11.53 1.81 6.33
CA TRP A 147 10.57 2.81 5.87
C TRP A 147 10.41 3.94 6.89
N HIS A 148 10.50 5.18 6.42
CA HIS A 148 10.36 6.37 7.25
C HIS A 148 9.24 7.24 6.73
N ARG A 149 8.30 7.58 7.62
CA ARG A 149 7.16 8.44 7.31
C ARG A 149 7.59 9.90 7.22
N HIS A 150 7.14 10.58 6.16
CA HIS A 150 7.20 12.05 6.12
C HIS A 150 6.13 12.64 7.06
N PRO A 151 6.45 13.63 7.91
CA PRO A 151 5.53 14.10 8.95
C PRO A 151 4.24 14.71 8.37
N ASP A 152 4.36 15.48 7.30
CA ASP A 152 3.28 16.21 6.65
C ASP A 152 2.80 15.52 5.36
N PRO A 153 1.54 15.71 4.95
CA PRO A 153 1.06 15.23 3.66
C PRO A 153 1.83 15.92 2.52
N VAL A 154 2.14 15.16 1.47
CA VAL A 154 2.79 15.68 0.25
C VAL A 154 1.79 16.18 -0.78
N LEU A 155 0.51 15.83 -0.62
CA LEU A 155 -0.59 16.36 -1.43
C LEU A 155 -1.86 16.41 -0.57
N THR A 156 -2.53 17.56 -0.57
CA THR A 156 -3.82 17.78 0.08
C THR A 156 -4.86 18.18 -0.96
N GLY A 157 -6.14 18.03 -0.62
CA GLY A 157 -7.22 18.47 -1.50
C GLY A 157 -7.34 19.99 -1.58
N THR A 158 -8.33 20.43 -2.37
CA THR A 158 -8.74 21.83 -2.51
C THR A 158 -10.06 22.08 -1.78
N GLY A 159 -10.53 23.33 -1.76
CA GLY A 159 -11.87 23.63 -1.22
C GLY A 159 -13.00 22.90 -1.95
N ASP A 160 -12.89 22.75 -3.27
CA ASP A 160 -13.89 22.10 -4.12
C ASP A 160 -13.77 20.56 -4.13
N SER A 161 -12.57 20.04 -3.85
CA SER A 161 -12.28 18.61 -3.80
C SER A 161 -11.34 18.32 -2.62
N PRO A 162 -11.88 18.22 -1.39
CA PRO A 162 -11.06 18.18 -0.19
C PRO A 162 -10.31 16.86 0.00
N ASN A 163 -10.83 15.76 -0.56
CA ASN A 163 -10.24 14.43 -0.43
C ASN A 163 -9.30 14.11 -1.60
N VAL A 164 -8.09 13.65 -1.29
CA VAL A 164 -7.17 13.06 -2.27
C VAL A 164 -6.92 11.60 -1.89
N LEU A 165 -7.29 10.69 -2.81
CA LEU A 165 -7.32 9.25 -2.59
C LEU A 165 -6.46 8.54 -3.63
N GLU A 166 -6.17 7.27 -3.38
CA GLU A 166 -5.65 6.31 -4.38
C GLU A 166 -4.45 6.85 -5.17
N PRO A 167 -3.30 7.13 -4.52
CA PRO A 167 -2.13 7.57 -5.24
C PRO A 167 -1.74 6.50 -6.26
N LYS A 168 -1.57 6.92 -7.51
CA LYS A 168 -0.98 6.09 -8.56
C LYS A 168 0.22 6.81 -9.10
N ALA A 169 1.38 6.44 -8.61
CA ALA A 169 2.62 6.85 -9.23
C ALA A 169 2.88 5.95 -10.45
N ALA A 170 3.19 6.59 -11.58
CA ALA A 170 3.41 5.95 -12.89
C ALA A 170 4.88 5.60 -13.11
#